data_AF-A0AAP0DW04-F1
#
_entry.id   AF-A0AAP0DW04-F1
#
_cell.length_a   1.000
_cell.length_b   1.000
_cell.length_c   1.000
_cell.angle_alpha   90.00
_cell.angle_beta   90.00
_cell.angle_gamma   90.00
#
_symmetry.space_group_name_H-M   'P 1'
#
loop_
_entity.id
_entity.type
_entity.pdbx_description
1 polymer ?
#
loop_
_entity_poly.entity_id
_entity_poly.type
_entity_poly.pdbx_seq_one_letter_code
_entity_poly.pdbx_strand_id
1 'polypeptide(L)'
;MQTDKASLLGKVIQHMKELKQQTAGIQDQLELFPSETDEVAVQSLLPPPPPPPPQTSSSSSSSSSSVMLKASLCCEDRSDLLPDLIHTLNSLRLKTVRAEMATLGGRIRNVLLLQDTNNTSTTCGEQESIEYDLRQALNNLLHTSTSSTDRSKRRRIIQSTSTPTNTTARADHHHHNI
;
A
#
# COMPACT_ATOMS: atom_id res chain seq x y z
N MET A 1 -50.57 7.09 -26.04
CA MET A 1 -50.39 7.70 -24.70
C MET A 1 -49.35 8.79 -24.81
N GLN A 2 -49.71 10.03 -24.50
CA GLN A 2 -48.79 11.17 -24.55
C GLN A 2 -48.04 11.21 -23.21
N THR A 3 -46.73 10.96 -23.23
CA THR A 3 -45.91 11.03 -22.01
C THR A 3 -45.78 12.49 -21.60
N ASP A 4 -46.32 12.80 -20.42
CA ASP A 4 -46.18 14.11 -19.82
C ASP A 4 -44.69 14.43 -19.55
N LYS A 5 -44.30 15.68 -19.83
CA LYS A 5 -42.91 16.13 -19.72
C LYS A 5 -42.40 16.09 -18.28
N ALA A 6 -43.26 16.37 -17.30
CA ALA A 6 -42.89 16.29 -15.88
C ALA A 6 -42.72 14.83 -15.43
N SER A 7 -43.55 13.92 -15.96
CA SER A 7 -43.42 12.48 -15.71
C SER A 7 -42.11 11.90 -16.26
N LEU A 8 -41.64 12.38 -17.41
CA LEU A 8 -40.33 11.99 -17.96
C LEU A 8 -39.17 12.49 -17.09
N LEU A 9 -39.22 13.76 -16.64
CA LEU A 9 -38.20 14.33 -15.76
C LEU A 9 -38.13 13.58 -14.42
N GLY A 10 -39.28 13.23 -13.84
CA GLY A 10 -39.34 12.44 -12.61
C GLY A 10 -38.61 11.09 -12.74
N LYS A 11 -38.77 10.40 -13.88
CA LYS A 11 -38.08 9.14 -14.16
C LYS A 11 -36.57 9.32 -14.33
N VAL A 12 -36.11 10.38 -14.99
CA VAL A 12 -34.67 10.66 -15.15
C VAL A 12 -34.02 10.91 -13.80
N ILE A 13 -34.65 11.73 -12.95
CA ILE A 13 -34.13 12.01 -11.60
C ILE A 13 -34.09 10.73 -10.76
N GLN A 14 -35.13 9.89 -10.86
CA GLN A 14 -35.16 8.61 -10.16
C GLN A 14 -34.03 7.69 -10.61
N HIS A 15 -33.80 7.55 -11.92
CA HIS A 15 -32.68 6.77 -12.45
C HIS A 15 -31.32 7.33 -12.01
N MET A 16 -31.14 8.65 -12.00
CA MET A 16 -29.89 9.26 -11.50
C MET A 16 -29.67 8.98 -10.01
N LYS A 17 -30.73 8.98 -9.20
CA LYS A 17 -30.65 8.63 -7.77
C LYS A 17 -30.28 7.17 -7.56
N GLU A 18 -30.90 6.26 -8.29
CA GLU A 18 -30.60 4.84 -8.23
C GLU A 18 -29.16 4.56 -8.66
N LEU A 19 -28.72 5.11 -9.79
CA LEU A 19 -27.35 4.98 -10.27
C LEU A 19 -26.34 5.53 -9.26
N LYS A 20 -26.59 6.71 -8.70
CA LYS A 20 -25.74 7.29 -7.65
C LYS A 20 -25.66 6.37 -6.42
N GLN A 21 -26.76 5.74 -6.02
CA GLN A 21 -26.77 4.82 -4.89
C GLN A 21 -25.99 3.54 -5.17
N GLN A 22 -26.10 2.99 -6.39
CA GLN A 22 -25.33 1.82 -6.82
C GLN A 22 -23.82 2.12 -6.86
N THR A 23 -23.43 3.31 -7.32
CA THR A 23 -22.02 3.73 -7.35
C THR A 23 -21.45 3.97 -5.94
N ALA A 24 -22.26 4.45 -4.99
CA ALA A 24 -21.80 4.72 -3.63
C ALA A 24 -21.22 3.49 -2.92
N GLY A 25 -21.75 2.29 -3.18
CA GLY A 25 -21.21 1.04 -2.62
C GLY A 25 -19.87 0.60 -3.24
N ILE A 26 -19.52 1.15 -4.40
CA ILE A 26 -18.29 0.83 -5.15
C ILE A 26 -17.24 1.94 -4.93
N GLN A 27 -17.61 3.07 -4.31
CA GLN A 27 -16.71 4.22 -4.14
C GLN A 27 -15.38 3.83 -3.48
N ASP A 28 -15.41 2.96 -2.47
CA ASP A 28 -14.20 2.47 -1.81
C ASP A 28 -13.31 1.63 -2.75
N GLN A 29 -13.93 0.89 -3.69
CA GLN A 29 -13.19 0.18 -4.73
C GLN A 29 -12.69 1.14 -5.82
N LEU A 30 -13.45 2.19 -6.13
CA LEU A 30 -13.08 3.20 -7.11
C LEU A 30 -11.82 3.96 -6.66
N GLU A 31 -11.71 4.23 -5.36
CA GLU A 31 -10.48 4.76 -4.78
C GLU A 31 -9.27 3.85 -5.04
N LEU A 32 -9.42 2.54 -5.24
CA LEU A 32 -8.26 1.67 -5.49
C LEU A 32 -7.77 1.74 -6.95
N PHE A 33 -8.57 2.19 -7.91
CA PHE A 33 -8.17 2.18 -9.31
C PHE A 33 -7.09 3.24 -9.61
N PRO A 34 -6.03 2.87 -10.36
CA PRO A 34 -5.05 3.84 -10.82
C PRO A 34 -5.67 4.94 -11.69
N SER A 35 -5.29 6.19 -11.42
CA SER A 35 -5.58 7.36 -12.25
C SER A 35 -4.64 7.41 -13.47
N GLU A 36 -5.07 8.09 -14.54
CA GLU A 36 -4.27 8.30 -15.75
C GLU A 36 -3.05 9.20 -15.49
N THR A 37 -3.05 9.97 -14.41
CA THR A 37 -1.96 10.86 -14.00
C THR A 37 -1.36 10.48 -12.65
N ASP A 38 -0.18 11.01 -12.37
CA ASP A 38 0.50 10.75 -11.10
C ASP A 38 -0.12 11.59 -9.98
N GLU A 39 -0.43 10.94 -8.86
CA GLU A 39 -1.18 11.54 -7.77
C GLU A 39 -0.64 11.11 -6.41
N VAL A 40 -0.59 12.05 -5.47
CA VAL A 40 -0.25 11.81 -4.06
C VAL A 40 -1.30 12.47 -3.19
N ALA A 41 -1.89 11.69 -2.29
CA ALA A 41 -2.76 12.20 -1.23
C ALA A 41 -2.32 11.62 0.12
N VAL A 42 -2.32 12.46 1.14
CA VAL A 42 -2.07 12.07 2.53
C VAL A 42 -3.18 12.71 3.35
N GLN A 43 -3.75 11.95 4.28
CA GLN A 43 -4.78 12.41 5.18
C GLN A 43 -4.54 11.84 6.58
N SER A 44 -4.52 12.74 7.55
CA SER A 44 -4.52 12.36 8.95
C SER A 44 -5.89 11.86 9.41
N LEU A 45 -5.91 10.70 10.07
CA LEU A 45 -7.09 10.12 10.69
C LEU A 45 -7.02 10.35 12.19
N LEU A 46 -7.85 11.27 12.69
CA LEU A 46 -8.03 11.45 14.13
C LEU A 46 -8.68 10.16 14.68
N PRO A 47 -8.12 9.56 15.75
CA PRO A 47 -8.80 8.46 16.43
C PRO A 47 -10.18 8.95 16.92
N PRO A 48 -11.21 8.07 16.91
CA PRO A 48 -12.52 8.43 17.42
C PRO A 48 -12.40 8.92 18.87
N PRO A 49 -13.18 9.94 19.26
CA PRO A 49 -13.13 10.45 20.64
C PRO A 49 -13.40 9.30 21.61
N PRO A 50 -12.62 9.18 22.70
CA PRO A 50 -12.80 8.08 23.63
C PRO A 50 -14.23 8.12 24.20
N PRO A 51 -14.90 6.96 24.34
CA PRO A 51 -16.17 6.91 25.05
C PRO A 51 -16.00 7.45 26.47
N PRO A 52 -17.03 8.10 27.05
CA PRO A 52 -16.96 8.60 28.42
C PRO A 52 -16.58 7.46 29.36
N PRO A 53 -15.65 7.68 30.31
CA PRO A 53 -15.11 6.60 31.13
C PRO A 53 -16.22 5.94 31.95
N PRO A 54 -16.32 4.60 31.95
CA PRO A 54 -17.15 3.91 32.93
C PRO A 54 -16.58 4.16 34.33
N GLN A 55 -17.43 4.57 35.27
CA GLN A 55 -17.09 4.78 36.67
C GLN A 55 -16.86 3.45 37.41
N THR A 56 -15.87 2.65 37.01
CA THR A 56 -15.41 1.51 37.81
C THR A 56 -13.93 1.26 37.55
N SER A 57 -13.16 1.39 38.62
CA SER A 57 -11.75 1.05 38.70
C SER A 57 -11.49 -0.42 38.37
N SER A 58 -10.75 -0.71 37.31
CA SER A 58 -9.65 -1.71 37.25
C SER A 58 -9.30 -2.12 35.82
N SER A 59 -8.02 -2.45 35.66
CA SER A 59 -7.37 -3.14 34.54
C SER A 59 -7.12 -2.35 33.24
N SER A 60 -5.83 -2.06 33.06
CA SER A 60 -5.07 -1.88 31.83
C SER A 60 -5.74 -2.36 30.53
N SER A 61 -6.30 -1.42 29.78
CA SER A 61 -6.33 -1.49 28.33
C SER A 61 -5.78 -0.18 27.80
N SER A 62 -4.46 -0.13 27.58
CA SER A 62 -3.82 0.95 26.82
C SER A 62 -4.26 0.82 25.36
N SER A 63 -5.49 1.19 25.05
CA SER A 63 -5.87 1.57 23.71
C SER A 63 -5.18 2.90 23.43
N SER A 64 -3.86 2.84 23.22
CA SER A 64 -3.05 3.96 22.77
C SER A 64 -3.62 4.39 21.44
N SER A 65 -4.37 5.49 21.45
CA SER A 65 -4.92 6.15 20.27
C SER A 65 -3.76 6.77 19.48
N SER A 66 -2.91 5.93 18.91
CA SER A 66 -1.80 6.37 18.07
C SER A 66 -2.37 6.97 16.80
N VAL A 67 -1.80 8.10 16.38
CA VAL A 67 -2.17 8.79 15.15
C VAL A 67 -2.05 7.83 13.97
N MET A 68 -3.12 7.76 13.15
CA MET A 68 -3.13 7.01 11.91
C MET A 68 -3.12 7.97 10.72
N LEU A 69 -2.40 7.61 9.66
CA LEU A 69 -2.31 8.36 8.42
C LEU A 69 -2.77 7.45 7.28
N LYS A 70 -3.67 7.94 6.43
CA LYS A 70 -3.97 7.31 5.14
C LYS A 70 -3.18 8.01 4.06
N ALA A 71 -2.35 7.28 3.32
CA ALA A 71 -1.62 7.79 2.19
C ALA A 71 -1.99 7.03 0.92
N SER A 72 -2.02 7.70 -0.22
CA SER A 72 -2.17 7.06 -1.52
C SER A 72 -1.21 7.64 -2.55
N LEU A 73 -0.68 6.76 -3.39
CA LEU A 73 0.30 7.05 -4.43
C LEU A 73 -0.13 6.35 -5.72
N CYS A 74 -0.33 7.10 -6.80
CA CYS A 74 -0.59 6.58 -8.14
C CYS A 74 0.56 6.98 -9.07
N CYS A 75 1.16 6.01 -9.76
CA CYS A 75 2.31 6.21 -10.65
C CYS A 75 2.50 5.04 -11.63
N GLU A 76 3.54 5.11 -12.46
CA GLU A 76 3.95 4.01 -13.34
C GLU A 76 4.46 2.79 -12.55
N ASP A 77 4.07 1.59 -12.98
CA ASP A 77 4.42 0.32 -12.33
C ASP A 77 5.86 -0.09 -12.68
N ARG A 78 6.81 0.48 -11.94
CA ARG A 78 8.25 0.20 -12.06
C ARG A 78 8.71 -0.84 -11.03
N SER A 79 9.69 -1.67 -11.41
CA SER A 79 10.19 -2.78 -10.58
C SER A 79 10.86 -2.36 -9.26
N ASP A 80 11.30 -1.11 -9.18
CA ASP A 80 11.96 -0.47 -8.04
C ASP A 80 11.01 0.37 -7.18
N LEU A 81 9.72 0.49 -7.54
CA LEU A 81 8.77 1.34 -6.82
C LEU A 81 8.57 0.89 -5.37
N LEU A 82 8.24 -0.39 -5.16
CA LEU A 82 7.95 -0.93 -3.84
C LEU A 82 9.14 -0.90 -2.89
N PRO A 83 10.37 -1.33 -3.29
CA PRO A 83 11.51 -1.22 -2.40
C PRO A 83 11.83 0.24 -2.04
N ASP A 84 11.75 1.17 -2.98
CA ASP A 84 11.94 2.60 -2.69
C ASP A 84 10.87 3.12 -1.73
N LEU A 85 9.59 2.80 -1.97
CA LEU A 85 8.47 3.19 -1.11
C LEU A 85 8.65 2.66 0.32
N ILE A 86 9.02 1.39 0.48
CA ILE A 86 9.30 0.78 1.79
C ILE A 86 10.46 1.51 2.48
N HIS A 87 11.53 1.82 1.74
CA HIS A 87 12.67 2.55 2.28
C HIS A 87 12.27 3.94 2.77
N THR A 88 11.49 4.68 1.97
CA THR A 88 10.96 5.99 2.33
C THR A 88 10.13 5.93 3.61
N LEU A 89 9.17 5.00 3.72
CA LEU A 89 8.34 4.86 4.91
C LEU A 89 9.15 4.51 6.16
N ASN A 90 10.15 3.63 6.02
CA ASN A 90 11.05 3.27 7.11
C ASN A 90 11.92 4.45 7.57
N SER A 91 12.38 5.30 6.65
CA SER A 91 13.15 6.50 6.99
C SER A 91 12.35 7.50 7.83
N LEU A 92 11.04 7.57 7.60
CA LEU A 92 10.08 8.37 8.37
C LEU A 92 9.59 7.67 9.64
N ARG A 93 10.08 6.45 9.93
CA ARG A 93 9.65 5.60 11.06
C ARG A 93 8.14 5.32 11.09
N LEU A 94 7.51 5.31 9.92
CA LEU A 94 6.11 4.96 9.75
C LEU A 94 5.95 3.45 9.58
N LYS A 95 5.07 2.85 10.37
CA LYS A 95 4.71 1.45 10.26
C LYS A 95 3.46 1.30 9.40
N THR A 96 3.51 0.45 8.38
CA THR A 96 2.33 0.14 7.58
C THR A 96 1.44 -0.86 8.33
N VAL A 97 0.21 -0.44 8.63
CA VAL A 97 -0.84 -1.24 9.27
C VAL A 97 -1.63 -2.02 8.23
N ARG A 98 -1.95 -1.37 7.10
CA ARG A 98 -2.69 -1.94 5.98
C ARG A 98 -2.13 -1.39 4.67
N ALA A 99 -2.06 -2.24 3.66
CA ALA A 99 -1.69 -1.84 2.32
C ALA A 99 -2.66 -2.48 1.33
N GLU A 100 -3.23 -1.66 0.44
CA GLU A 100 -4.01 -2.09 -0.70
C GLU A 100 -3.33 -1.59 -1.97
N MET A 101 -3.30 -2.45 -2.98
CA MET A 101 -2.61 -2.18 -4.23
C MET A 101 -3.49 -2.62 -5.39
N ALA A 102 -3.52 -1.81 -6.44
CA ALA A 102 -4.15 -2.19 -7.70
C ALA A 102 -3.28 -1.73 -8.86
N THR A 103 -3.26 -2.53 -9.92
CA THR A 103 -2.55 -2.21 -11.17
C THR A 103 -3.52 -2.20 -12.33
N LEU A 104 -3.35 -1.25 -13.24
CA LEU A 104 -4.15 -1.12 -14.46
C LEU A 104 -3.32 -0.40 -15.53
N GLY A 105 -3.18 -1.01 -16.71
CA GLY A 105 -2.56 -0.35 -17.85
C GLY A 105 -1.11 0.09 -17.65
N GLY A 106 -0.32 -0.65 -16.87
CA GLY A 106 1.07 -0.29 -16.56
C GLY A 106 1.21 0.79 -15.47
N ARG A 107 0.10 1.18 -14.84
CA ARG A 107 0.07 2.04 -13.66
C ARG A 107 -0.29 1.25 -12.42
N ILE A 108 0.16 1.75 -11.28
CA ILE A 108 -0.06 1.18 -9.97
C ILE A 108 -0.54 2.25 -9.00
N ARG A 109 -1.56 1.90 -8.21
CA ARG A 109 -2.04 2.70 -7.09
C ARG A 109 -1.81 1.93 -5.80
N ASN A 110 -1.17 2.59 -4.84
CA ASN A 110 -0.94 2.09 -3.51
C ASN A 110 -1.77 2.92 -2.54
N VAL A 111 -2.53 2.28 -1.65
CA VAL A 111 -3.26 2.90 -0.55
C VAL A 111 -2.77 2.29 0.75
N LEU A 112 -2.18 3.12 1.61
CA LEU A 112 -1.48 2.69 2.81
C LEU A 112 -2.14 3.32 4.04
N LEU A 113 -2.43 2.49 5.03
CA LEU A 113 -2.74 2.94 6.39
C LEU A 113 -1.46 2.82 7.21
N LEU A 114 -0.98 3.95 7.72
CA LEU A 114 0.29 4.09 8.40
C LEU A 114 0.07 4.51 9.85
N GLN A 115 0.95 4.04 10.72
CA GLN A 115 1.01 4.40 12.13
C GLN A 115 2.40 4.98 12.43
N ASP A 116 2.44 6.10 13.14
CA ASP A 116 3.71 6.66 13.62
C ASP A 116 4.26 5.81 14.78
N THR A 117 5.46 5.26 14.61
CA THR A 117 6.09 4.40 15.61
C THR A 117 6.69 5.19 16.78
N ASN A 118 7.03 6.46 16.57
CA ASN A 118 7.62 7.29 17.62
C ASN A 118 6.58 7.83 18.60
N ASN A 119 5.29 7.79 18.23
CA ASN A 119 4.34 8.73 18.77
C ASN A 119 3.18 8.08 19.51
N THR A 120 3.43 7.73 20.77
CA THR A 120 2.40 7.21 21.67
C THR A 120 1.53 8.30 22.30
N SER A 121 1.83 9.58 22.08
CA SER A 121 1.19 10.69 22.80
C SER A 121 1.54 12.07 22.24
N THR A 122 0.96 12.51 21.12
CA THR A 122 1.17 13.89 20.66
C THR A 122 -0.05 14.73 20.42
N THR A 123 0.17 15.98 20.78
CA THR A 123 -0.60 17.19 20.54
C THR A 123 -0.68 17.49 19.04
N CYS A 124 -1.68 18.27 18.64
CA CYS A 124 -2.08 18.50 17.25
C CYS A 124 -0.98 19.05 16.31
N GLY A 125 0.13 19.61 16.82
CA GLY A 125 1.17 20.25 16.00
C GLY A 125 2.16 19.30 15.34
N GLU A 126 2.46 18.14 15.94
CA GLU A 126 3.43 17.18 15.36
C GLU A 126 2.81 16.34 14.23
N GLN A 127 1.48 16.21 14.26
CA GLN A 127 0.69 15.48 13.28
C GLN A 127 0.69 16.15 11.89
N GLU A 128 0.67 17.48 11.83
CA GLU A 128 0.76 18.22 10.57
C GLU A 128 2.17 18.13 9.95
N SER A 129 3.22 18.07 10.78
CA SER A 129 4.61 17.95 10.30
C SER A 129 4.84 16.63 9.57
N ILE A 130 4.38 15.51 10.14
CA ILE A 130 4.61 14.19 9.54
C ILE A 130 3.78 13.97 8.27
N GLU A 131 2.58 14.56 8.19
CA GLU A 131 1.79 14.57 6.96
C GLU A 131 2.53 15.28 5.83
N TYR A 132 3.10 16.45 6.12
CA TYR A 132 3.87 17.24 5.17
C TYR A 132 5.15 16.52 4.72
N ASP A 133 5.90 15.93 5.65
CA ASP A 133 7.13 15.18 5.35
C ASP A 133 6.84 13.95 4.49
N LEU A 134 5.80 13.18 4.84
CA LEU A 134 5.36 12.03 4.04
C LEU A 134 4.94 12.47 2.63
N ARG A 135 4.14 13.53 2.52
CA ARG A 135 3.71 14.06 1.22
C ARG A 135 4.90 14.46 0.36
N GLN A 136 5.89 15.15 0.93
CA GLN A 136 7.10 15.52 0.19
C GLN A 136 7.92 14.31 -0.23
N ALA A 137 8.13 13.35 0.66
CA ALA A 137 8.92 12.16 0.38
C ALA A 137 8.31 11.31 -0.75
N LEU A 138 6.97 11.17 -0.76
CA LEU A 138 6.23 10.51 -1.84
C LEU A 138 6.31 11.28 -3.16
N ASN A 139 6.28 12.62 -3.13
CA ASN A 139 6.48 13.41 -4.36
C ASN A 139 7.91 13.28 -4.89
N ASN A 140 8.93 13.22 -4.03
CA ASN A 140 10.31 12.99 -4.46
C ASN A 140 10.49 11.62 -5.10
N LEU A 141 9.77 10.61 -4.58
CA LEU A 141 9.71 9.27 -5.16
C LEU A 141 9.13 9.26 -6.58
N LEU A 142 8.15 10.12 -6.88
CA LEU A 142 7.64 10.27 -8.24
C LEU A 142 8.71 10.83 -9.19
N HIS A 143 9.40 11.90 -8.78
CA HIS A 143 10.37 12.58 -9.64
C HIS A 143 11.65 11.78 -9.89
N THR A 144 12.12 11.00 -8.90
CA THR A 144 13.33 10.15 -9.05
C THR A 144 13.17 9.09 -10.15
N SER A 145 11.92 8.66 -10.38
CA SER A 145 11.54 7.58 -11.30
C SER A 145 11.81 7.88 -12.78
N THR A 146 11.83 9.16 -13.17
CA THR A 146 11.98 9.57 -14.58
C THR A 146 13.39 9.34 -15.17
N SER A 147 14.38 9.02 -14.31
CA SER A 147 15.79 8.98 -14.69
C SER A 147 16.42 7.58 -14.82
N SER A 148 15.72 6.51 -14.45
CA SER A 148 16.34 5.19 -14.18
C SER A 148 15.95 4.04 -15.14
N THR A 149 15.44 4.32 -16.33
CA THR A 149 14.98 3.31 -17.31
C THR A 149 16.05 2.36 -17.89
N ASP A 150 17.33 2.46 -17.50
CA ASP A 150 18.44 1.73 -18.14
C ASP A 150 19.14 0.64 -17.29
N ARG A 151 18.44 -0.02 -16.36
CA ARG A 151 19.04 -1.13 -15.56
C ARG A 151 18.31 -2.47 -15.61
N SER A 152 17.22 -2.58 -16.38
CA SER A 152 16.33 -3.75 -16.38
C SER A 152 16.77 -4.99 -17.18
N LYS A 153 18.08 -5.30 -17.32
CA LYS A 153 18.52 -6.48 -18.13
C LYS A 153 19.52 -7.47 -17.54
N ARG A 154 19.83 -7.49 -16.24
CA ARG A 154 20.67 -8.57 -15.68
C ARG A 154 20.26 -9.05 -14.29
N ARG A 155 19.33 -10.01 -14.26
CA ARG A 155 19.32 -11.02 -13.18
C ARG A 155 18.89 -12.39 -13.71
N ARG A 156 19.79 -13.03 -14.47
CA ARG A 156 19.70 -14.47 -14.79
C ARG A 156 20.15 -15.24 -13.55
N ILE A 157 19.22 -15.91 -12.88
CA ILE A 157 19.53 -16.85 -11.80
C ILE A 157 20.11 -18.11 -12.48
N ILE A 158 21.42 -18.33 -12.32
CA ILE A 158 22.07 -19.59 -12.69
C ILE A 158 21.94 -20.51 -11.47
N GLN A 159 21.10 -21.54 -11.56
CA GLN A 159 21.05 -22.59 -10.55
C GLN A 159 22.10 -23.64 -10.92
N SER A 160 23.27 -23.56 -10.30
CA SER A 160 24.28 -24.62 -10.33
C SER A 160 23.92 -25.70 -9.31
N THR A 161 23.41 -26.84 -9.77
CA THR A 161 23.31 -28.05 -8.93
C THR A 161 24.62 -28.82 -9.02
N SER A 162 25.50 -28.64 -8.04
CA SER A 162 26.64 -29.53 -7.79
C SER A 162 26.34 -30.37 -6.55
N THR A 163 26.06 -31.66 -6.72
CA THR A 163 26.08 -32.64 -5.63
C THR A 163 27.43 -33.35 -5.60
N PRO A 164 28.22 -33.26 -4.52
CA PRO A 164 29.34 -34.17 -4.29
C PRO A 164 28.88 -35.27 -3.31
N THR A 165 28.72 -36.50 -3.79
CA THR A 165 28.62 -37.66 -2.89
C THR A 165 29.93 -38.45 -2.96
N ASN A 166 30.74 -38.23 -1.93
CA ASN A 166 31.92 -39.02 -1.58
C ASN A 166 31.46 -40.44 -1.17
N THR A 167 32.04 -41.48 -1.73
CA THR A 167 31.88 -42.86 -1.22
C THR A 167 33.23 -43.55 -1.23
N THR A 168 33.82 -43.57 -0.04
CA THR A 168 34.92 -44.45 0.34
C THR A 168 34.38 -45.88 0.51
N ALA A 169 34.92 -46.84 -0.24
CA ALA A 169 34.96 -48.24 0.20
C ALA A 169 36.11 -48.98 -0.49
N ARG A 170 36.86 -49.68 0.34
CA ARG A 170 38.13 -50.39 0.12
C ARG A 170 37.85 -51.88 0.30
N ALA A 171 38.33 -52.72 -0.61
CA ALA A 171 38.70 -54.15 -0.46
C ALA A 171 38.79 -54.73 -1.89
N ASP A 172 39.97 -55.03 -2.42
CA ASP A 172 40.82 -56.21 -2.20
C ASP A 172 40.50 -57.40 -3.15
N HIS A 173 41.60 -57.92 -3.71
CA HIS A 173 41.86 -59.29 -4.18
C HIS A 173 41.62 -59.73 -5.65
N HIS A 174 42.77 -59.85 -6.34
CA HIS A 174 43.38 -61.06 -6.92
C HIS A 174 43.19 -61.47 -8.39
N HIS A 175 44.39 -61.62 -9.04
CA HIS A 175 44.83 -62.55 -10.09
C HIS A 175 44.09 -62.51 -11.46
N HIS A 176 44.74 -62.56 -12.63
CA HIS A 176 45.69 -63.59 -13.08
C HIS A 176 46.41 -63.15 -14.39
N ASN A 177 47.63 -63.66 -14.56
CA ASN A 177 48.44 -63.95 -15.78
C ASN A 177 47.69 -63.84 -17.14
N ILE A 178 48.26 -63.29 -18.21
CA ILE A 178 49.39 -63.77 -19.06
C ILE A 178 49.97 -62.58 -19.83
#